data_AF-A0A401RT96-F1
#
_entry.id   AF-A0A401RT96-F1
#
_cell.length_a   1.000
_cell.length_b   1.000
_cell.length_c   1.000
_cell.angle_alpha   90.00
_cell.angle_beta   90.00
_cell.angle_gamma   90.00
#
_symmetry.space_group_name_H-M   'P 1'
#
loop_
_entity.id
_entity.type
_entity.pdbx_description
1 polymer ?
#
loop_
_entity_poly.entity_id
_entity_poly.type
_entity_poly.pdbx_seq_one_letter_code
_entity_poly.pdbx_strand_id
1 'polypeptide(L)'
;MQGQQDGSFKGRTALPPNWDQTGNATLQLSRLRNTDSGNYTCYVRAEQRSTVCASLHLTVNSGAYARLSAWITVLLLPLMKILT
;
A
#
# COMPACT_ATOMS: atom_id res chain seq x y z
N MET A 1 13.29 -1.76 -23.07
CA MET A 1 12.41 -2.84 -22.55
C MET A 1 11.49 -2.22 -21.52
N GLN A 2 10.24 -1.91 -21.88
CA GLN A 2 9.23 -1.55 -20.89
C GLN A 2 8.84 -2.84 -20.17
N GLY A 3 9.35 -3.00 -18.95
CA GLY A 3 9.05 -4.16 -18.12
C GLY A 3 7.54 -4.24 -17.88
N GLN A 4 6.96 -5.42 -18.10
CA GLN A 4 5.56 -5.67 -17.79
C GLN A 4 5.36 -5.50 -16.28
N GLN A 5 4.63 -4.45 -15.90
CA GLN A 5 4.26 -4.24 -14.50
C GLN A 5 3.20 -5.26 -14.08
N ASP A 6 3.33 -5.79 -12.88
CA ASP A 6 2.35 -6.67 -12.27
C ASP A 6 0.97 -6.00 -12.19
N GLY A 7 -0.07 -6.72 -12.63
CA GLY A 7 -1.44 -6.22 -12.70
C GLY A 7 -2.02 -5.81 -11.35
N SER A 8 -1.61 -6.45 -10.26
CA SER A 8 -2.08 -6.19 -8.89
C SER A 8 -1.69 -4.78 -8.40
N PHE A 9 -0.62 -4.23 -8.98
CA PHE A 9 -0.05 -2.92 -8.63
C PHE A 9 -0.36 -1.84 -9.67
N LYS A 10 -1.06 -2.17 -10.75
CA LYS A 10 -1.36 -1.23 -11.84
C LYS A 10 -2.15 -0.02 -11.32
N GLY A 11 -1.66 1.17 -11.69
CA GLY A 11 -2.24 2.46 -11.28
C GLY A 11 -2.06 2.80 -9.80
N ARG A 12 -1.36 1.95 -9.02
CA ARG A 12 -1.06 2.17 -7.60
C ARG A 12 0.42 2.52 -7.38
N THR A 13 1.27 2.26 -8.36
CA THR A 13 2.71 2.51 -8.32
C THR A 13 3.09 3.72 -9.19
N ALA A 14 4.05 4.51 -8.72
CA ALA A 14 4.65 5.60 -9.48
C ALA A 14 6.12 5.81 -9.10
N LEU A 15 6.91 6.29 -10.06
CA LEU A 15 8.25 6.84 -9.83
C LEU A 15 8.17 8.38 -9.92
N PRO A 16 9.10 9.12 -9.29
CA PRO A 16 9.23 10.56 -9.47
C PRO A 16 9.34 10.91 -10.96
N PRO A 17 8.75 12.01 -11.47
CA PRO A 17 8.79 12.35 -12.89
C PRO A 17 10.21 12.48 -13.48
N ASN A 18 11.20 12.83 -12.65
CA ASN A 18 12.61 13.03 -12.99
C ASN A 18 13.53 11.93 -12.42
N TRP A 19 12.98 10.73 -12.18
CA TRP A 19 13.72 9.60 -11.60
C TRP A 19 14.95 9.21 -12.44
N ASP A 20 14.86 9.37 -13.75
CA ASP A 20 15.89 9.04 -14.75
C ASP A 20 17.06 10.04 -14.72
N GLN A 21 16.77 11.32 -14.50
CA GLN A 21 17.75 12.40 -14.43
C GLN A 21 18.46 12.44 -13.08
N THR A 22 17.74 12.13 -12.01
CA THR A 22 18.24 12.21 -10.63
C THR A 22 18.81 10.90 -10.10
N GLY A 23 18.49 9.78 -10.75
CA GLY A 23 18.74 8.44 -10.22
C GLY A 23 17.85 8.07 -9.03
N ASN A 24 16.86 8.89 -8.69
CA ASN A 24 15.94 8.62 -7.59
C ASN A 24 14.87 7.60 -7.99
N ALA A 25 15.18 6.32 -7.79
CA ALA A 25 14.27 5.21 -8.06
C ALA A 25 13.31 4.88 -6.89
N THR A 26 12.91 5.88 -6.09
CA THR A 26 11.94 5.65 -5.00
C THR A 26 10.57 5.27 -5.57
N LEU A 27 10.08 4.08 -5.23
CA LEU A 27 8.75 3.62 -5.65
C LEU A 27 7.68 4.10 -4.67
N GLN A 28 6.73 4.90 -5.14
CA GLN A 28 5.54 5.23 -4.38
C GLN A 28 4.46 4.17 -4.62
N LEU A 29 3.97 3.53 -3.55
CA LEU A 29 2.82 2.63 -3.57
C LEU A 29 1.61 3.26 -2.86
N SER A 30 0.53 3.45 -3.60
CA SER A 30 -0.71 4.10 -3.15
C SER A 30 -1.85 3.10 -2.99
N ARG A 31 -2.88 3.48 -2.22
CA ARG A 31 -4.07 2.64 -1.93
C ARG A 31 -3.67 1.26 -1.40
N LEU A 32 -2.87 1.27 -0.33
CA LEU A 32 -2.39 0.06 0.34
C LEU A 32 -3.54 -0.84 0.79
N ARG A 33 -3.32 -2.14 0.63
CA ARG A 33 -4.19 -3.23 1.05
C ARG A 33 -3.41 -4.12 2.00
N ASN A 34 -4.10 -4.85 2.89
CA ASN A 34 -3.45 -5.80 3.78
C ASN A 34 -2.62 -6.84 3.02
N THR A 35 -3.09 -7.25 1.83
CA THR A 35 -2.40 -8.17 0.90
C THR A 35 -1.12 -7.62 0.30
N ASP A 36 -0.86 -6.32 0.44
CA ASP A 36 0.40 -5.72 0.01
C ASP A 36 1.50 -5.90 1.06
N SER A 37 1.18 -6.39 2.26
CA SER A 37 2.19 -6.70 3.28
C SER A 37 3.12 -7.81 2.77
N GLY A 38 4.40 -7.69 3.06
CA GLY A 38 5.40 -8.67 2.61
C GLY A 38 6.79 -8.08 2.43
N ASN A 39 7.69 -8.89 1.90
CA ASN A 39 9.06 -8.48 1.60
C ASN A 39 9.12 -7.79 0.24
N TYR A 40 9.72 -6.62 0.21
CA TYR A 40 10.02 -5.86 -1.00
C TYR A 40 11.52 -5.77 -1.18
N THR A 41 11.98 -6.02 -2.40
CA THR A 41 13.39 -5.89 -2.77
C THR A 41 13.51 -5.04 -4.03
N CYS A 42 14.32 -4.00 -3.93
CA CYS A 42 14.74 -3.16 -5.04
C CYS A 42 15.96 -3.80 -5.72
N TYR A 43 15.93 -3.87 -7.05
CA TYR A 43 17.08 -4.28 -7.85
C TYR A 43 17.41 -3.22 -8.90
N VAL A 44 18.67 -2.79 -8.99
CA VAL A 44 19.18 -2.03 -10.13
C VAL A 44 19.89 -3.00 -11.07
N ARG A 45 19.50 -2.99 -12.35
CA ARG A 45 20.11 -3.81 -13.40
C ARG A 45 20.93 -2.93 -14.33
N ALA A 46 22.20 -3.28 -14.48
CA ALA A 46 23.10 -2.69 -15.47
C ALA A 46 23.67 -3.82 -16.33
N GLU A 47 23.39 -3.79 -17.63
CA GLU A 47 23.78 -4.85 -18.57
C GLU A 47 23.34 -6.26 -18.10
N GLN A 48 24.32 -7.12 -17.81
CA GLN A 48 24.15 -8.49 -17.33
C GLN A 48 24.18 -8.61 -15.80
N ARG A 49 24.41 -7.51 -15.06
CA ARG A 49 24.50 -7.50 -13.60
C ARG A 49 23.24 -6.93 -12.97
N SER A 50 22.83 -7.54 -11.86
CA SER A 50 21.75 -7.06 -11.00
C SER A 50 22.28 -6.92 -9.58
N THR A 51 21.97 -5.81 -8.93
CA THR A 51 22.40 -5.53 -7.56
C THR A 51 21.19 -5.11 -6.74
N VAL A 52 21.09 -5.63 -5.51
CA VAL A 52 20.07 -5.20 -4.54
C VAL A 52 20.40 -3.78 -4.08
N CYS A 53 19.47 -2.85 -4.30
CA CYS A 53 19.59 -1.45 -3.84
C CYS A 53 18.99 -1.25 -2.45
N ALA A 54 17.93 -2.00 -2.13
CA ALA A 54 17.23 -1.93 -0.85
C ALA A 54 16.39 -3.18 -0.63
N SER A 55 16.17 -3.55 0.63
CA SER A 55 15.23 -4.59 1.03
C SER A 55 14.47 -4.12 2.26
N LEU A 56 13.16 -4.32 2.30
CA LEU A 56 12.33 -4.00 3.47
C LEU A 56 11.17 -4.96 3.62
N HIS A 57 10.64 -5.03 4.84
CA HIS A 57 9.37 -5.70 5.12
C HIS A 57 8.28 -4.64 5.32
N LEU A 58 7.25 -4.68 4.47
CA LEU A 58 6.10 -3.80 4.56
C LEU A 58 4.99 -4.48 5.37
N THR A 59 4.51 -3.78 6.40
CA THR A 59 3.32 -4.20 7.16
C THR A 59 2.21 -3.19 6.95
N VAL A 60 1.09 -3.63 6.39
CA VAL A 60 -0.10 -2.79 6.20
C VAL A 60 -1.14 -3.14 7.24
N ASN A 61 -1.33 -2.24 8.21
CA ASN A 61 -2.36 -2.37 9.23
C ASN A 61 -3.69 -1.82 8.69
N SER A 62 -4.72 -2.65 8.58
CA SER A 62 -6.08 -2.15 8.46
C SER A 62 -6.49 -1.55 9.80
N GLY A 63 -6.68 -0.23 9.88
CA GLY A 63 -7.30 0.37 11.04
C GLY A 63 -8.63 -0.33 11.34
N ALA A 64 -8.72 -1.00 12.50
CA ALA A 64 -9.91 -1.75 12.91
C ALA A 64 -11.20 -0.90 12.89
N TYR A 65 -11.03 0.42 13.00
CA TYR A 65 -12.10 1.42 13.04
C TYR A 65 -12.83 1.62 11.71
N ALA A 66 -12.25 1.25 10.56
CA ALA A 66 -12.94 1.38 9.27
C ALA A 66 -14.01 0.30 9.04
N ARG A 67 -13.99 -0.78 9.84
CA ARG A 67 -14.91 -1.93 9.73
C ARG A 67 -15.80 -2.12 10.95
N LEU A 68 -15.77 -1.22 11.93
CA LEU A 68 -16.80 -1.20 12.97
C LEU A 68 -18.08 -0.68 12.32
N SER A 69 -18.89 -1.64 11.91
CA SER A 69 -20.12 -1.48 11.18
C SER A 69 -21.04 -0.46 11.85
N ALA A 70 -21.71 0.38 11.06
CA ALA A 70 -22.68 1.39 11.51
C ALA A 70 -23.89 0.83 12.29
N TRP A 71 -23.96 -0.48 12.53
CA TRP A 71 -24.99 -1.16 13.32
C TRP A 71 -24.77 -1.01 14.82
N ILE A 72 -23.53 -0.73 15.28
CA ILE A 72 -23.22 -0.55 16.70
C ILE A 72 -23.96 0.67 17.29
N THR A 73 -24.26 1.69 16.48
CA THR A 73 -25.04 2.85 16.94
C THR A 73 -26.54 2.55 17.11
N VAL A 74 -27.09 1.52 16.45
CA VAL A 74 -28.53 1.19 16.53
C VAL A 74 -28.89 0.50 17.85
N LEU A 75 -27.96 -0.26 18.44
CA LEU A 75 -28.18 -1.00 19.69
C LEU A 75 -28.29 -0.11 20.94
N LEU A 76 -27.80 1.13 20.87
CA LEU A 76 -27.85 2.09 21.99
C LEU A 76 -29.04 3.07 21.93
N LEU A 77 -29.71 3.21 20.78
CA LEU A 77 -30.91 4.05 20.63
C LEU A 77 -32.14 3.57 21.44
N PRO A 78 -32.42 2.27 21.65
CA PRO A 78 -33.59 1.86 22.43
C PRO A 78 -33.46 2.08 23.95
N LEU A 79 -32.26 2.34 24.48
CA LEU A 79 -32.05 2.58 25.92
C LEU A 79 -32.47 3.99 26.39
N MET A 80 -32.56 4.98 25.49
CA MET A 80 -32.99 6.34 25.84
C MET A 80 -34.51 6.54 25.83
N LYS A 81 -35.28 5.60 25.24
CA LYS A 81 -36.75 5.68 25.18
C LYS A 81 -37.45 5.13 26.43
N ILE A 82 -36.71 4.50 27.34
CA ILE A 82 -37.25 3.91 28.58
C ILE A 82 -37.15 4.90 29.75
N LEU A 83 -36.49 6.06 29.55
CA LEU A 83 -36.28 7.09 30.59
C LEU A 83 -37.02 8.41 30.36
N THR A 84 -37.96 8.50 29.41
CA THR A 84 -38.82 9.67 29.17
C THR A 84 -40.27 9.28 29.10
#